data_AF-A0A949MXC4-F1
#
_entry.id   AF-A0A949MXC4-F1
#
_cell.length_a   1.000
_cell.length_b   1.000
_cell.length_c   1.000
_cell.angle_alpha   90.00
_cell.angle_beta   90.00
_cell.angle_gamma   90.00
#
_symmetry.space_group_name_H-M   'P 1'
#
loop_
_entity.id
_entity.type
_entity.pdbx_description
1 polymer ?
#
loop_
_entity_poly.entity_id
_entity_poly.type
_entity_poly.pdbx_seq_one_letter_code
_entity_poly.pdbx_strand_id
1 'polypeptide(L)'
;MTRDEEKQIILDALRRSPVIESACAKAGISRRTFYRRKQEDPAFAKEADEAQLDGKNLVNDAAESQIIQAIKQGKLNAAIFWLKNNKDEYRNRLELSGTVDLREELTPEEVELLREALRLAGFPANYINLMIQK
;
A
#
# COMPACT_ATOMS: atom_id res chain seq x y z
N MET A 1 15.87 -37.08 4.72
CA MET A 1 14.76 -36.21 4.32
C MET A 1 14.90 -35.94 2.84
N THR A 2 13.86 -36.22 2.06
CA THR A 2 13.83 -35.94 0.63
C THR A 2 13.57 -34.45 0.38
N ARG A 3 13.81 -33.99 -0.85
CA ARG A 3 13.55 -32.60 -1.23
C ARG A 3 12.05 -32.25 -1.18
N ASP A 4 11.19 -33.22 -1.45
CA ASP A 4 9.74 -33.05 -1.38
C ASP A 4 9.26 -33.02 0.08
N GLU A 5 9.84 -33.83 0.96
CA GLU A 5 9.59 -33.77 2.41
C GLU A 5 10.01 -32.41 2.99
N GLU A 6 11.19 -31.91 2.64
CA GLU A 6 11.66 -30.57 3.02
C GLU A 6 10.68 -29.49 2.56
N LYS A 7 10.26 -29.54 1.29
CA LYS A 7 9.29 -28.61 0.71
C LYS A 7 8.01 -28.63 1.53
N GLN A 8 7.45 -29.81 1.80
CA GLN A 8 6.19 -29.94 2.53
C GLN A 8 6.30 -29.38 3.95
N ILE A 9 7.40 -29.67 4.68
CA ILE A 9 7.64 -29.14 6.03
C ILE A 9 7.68 -27.61 6.02
N ILE A 10 8.34 -27.01 5.02
CA ILE A 10 8.41 -25.55 4.88
C ILE A 10 7.02 -24.97 4.66
N LEU A 11 6.26 -25.52 3.71
CA LEU A 11 4.93 -25.01 3.36
C LEU A 11 3.97 -25.14 4.56
N ASP A 12 3.97 -26.28 5.25
CA ASP A 12 3.11 -26.49 6.42
C ASP A 12 3.50 -25.59 7.61
N ALA A 13 4.80 -25.31 7.77
CA ALA A 13 5.26 -24.35 8.77
C ALA A 13 4.81 -22.93 8.42
N LEU A 14 4.93 -22.54 7.14
CA LEU A 14 4.55 -21.19 6.68
C LEU A 14 3.05 -20.92 6.77
N ARG A 15 2.20 -21.92 6.46
CA ARG A 15 0.74 -21.81 6.64
C ARG A 15 0.32 -21.52 8.09
N ARG A 16 1.16 -21.88 9.07
CA ARG A 16 0.89 -21.63 10.49
C ARG A 16 1.56 -20.36 11.03
N SER A 17 2.62 -19.90 10.38
CA SER A 17 3.37 -18.71 10.80
C SER A 17 4.19 -18.19 9.64
N PRO A 18 4.14 -16.88 9.32
CA PRO A 18 4.84 -16.32 8.15
C PRO A 18 6.36 -16.19 8.35
N VAL A 19 6.91 -16.76 9.43
CA VAL A 19 8.32 -16.59 9.85
C VAL A 19 9.20 -17.62 9.14
N ILE A 20 9.90 -17.16 8.10
CA ILE A 20 10.81 -17.96 7.26
C ILE A 20 11.89 -18.68 8.07
N GLU A 21 12.46 -18.02 9.08
CA GLU A 21 13.49 -18.62 9.96
C GLU A 21 12.97 -19.88 10.65
N SER A 22 11.75 -19.82 11.20
CA SER A 22 11.10 -20.94 11.88
C SER A 22 10.81 -22.10 10.91
N ALA A 23 10.32 -21.78 9.71
CA ALA A 23 10.07 -22.79 8.67
C ALA A 23 11.37 -23.47 8.20
N CYS A 24 12.43 -22.68 7.98
CA CYS A 24 13.75 -23.18 7.61
C CYS A 24 14.36 -24.08 8.70
N ALA A 25 14.26 -23.67 9.96
CA ALA A 25 14.74 -24.44 11.10
C ALA A 25 14.02 -25.79 11.22
N LYS A 26 12.68 -25.82 11.04
CA LYS A 26 11.89 -27.07 11.03
C LYS A 26 12.27 -28.02 9.90
N ALA A 27 12.59 -27.47 8.73
CA ALA A 27 13.01 -28.23 7.56
C ALA A 27 14.53 -28.50 7.54
N GLY A 28 15.30 -28.10 8.56
CA GLY A 28 16.74 -28.33 8.60
C GLY A 28 17.54 -27.67 7.48
N ILE A 29 17.05 -26.56 6.90
CA ILE A 29 17.74 -25.82 5.85
C ILE A 29 18.07 -24.39 6.28
N SER A 30 19.04 -23.77 5.62
CA SER A 30 19.31 -22.33 5.81
C SER A 30 18.34 -21.46 5.02
N ARG A 31 18.12 -20.21 5.47
CA ARG A 31 17.39 -19.20 4.68
C ARG A 31 17.98 -18.99 3.28
N ARG A 32 19.31 -19.05 3.15
CA ARG A 32 19.98 -18.93 1.85
C ARG A 32 19.52 -20.04 0.91
N THR A 33 19.44 -21.28 1.40
CA THR A 33 18.92 -22.41 0.64
C THR A 33 17.47 -22.19 0.22
N PHE A 34 16.63 -21.70 1.14
CA PHE A 34 15.23 -21.37 0.84
C PHE A 34 15.11 -20.33 -0.29
N TYR A 35 15.80 -19.20 -0.18
CA TYR A 35 15.72 -18.15 -1.22
C TYR A 35 16.30 -18.58 -2.56
N ARG A 36 17.40 -19.36 -2.55
CA ARG A 36 17.95 -19.93 -3.78
C ARG A 36 16.93 -20.86 -4.46
N ARG A 37 16.24 -21.71 -3.69
CA ARG A 37 15.16 -22.56 -4.23
C ARG A 37 14.01 -21.73 -4.78
N LYS A 38 13.63 -20.66 -4.08
CA LYS A 38 12.60 -19.72 -4.54
C LYS A 38 12.97 -19.07 -5.89
N GLN A 39 14.26 -18.86 -6.15
CA GLN A 39 14.75 -18.32 -7.42
C GLN A 39 14.80 -19.38 -8.54
N GLU A 40 15.19 -20.61 -8.21
CA GLU A 40 15.38 -21.71 -9.17
C GLU A 40 14.07 -22.44 -9.54
N ASP A 41 13.08 -22.43 -8.66
CA ASP A 41 11.80 -23.13 -8.83
C ASP A 41 10.62 -22.15 -8.65
N PRO A 42 10.05 -21.65 -9.77
CA PRO A 42 8.90 -20.76 -9.75
C PRO A 42 7.63 -21.37 -9.14
N ALA A 43 7.46 -22.70 -9.22
CA ALA A 43 6.30 -23.37 -8.63
C ALA A 43 6.42 -23.37 -7.10
N PHE A 44 7.59 -23.73 -6.56
CA PHE A 44 7.87 -23.60 -5.14
C PHE A 44 7.75 -22.15 -4.65
N ALA A 45 8.19 -21.18 -5.45
CA ALA A 45 8.07 -19.77 -5.08
C ALA A 45 6.63 -19.35 -4.85
N LYS A 46 5.74 -19.72 -5.77
CA LYS A 46 4.31 -19.44 -5.67
C LYS A 46 3.70 -20.11 -4.45
N GLU A 47 3.95 -21.41 -4.27
CA GLU A 47 3.41 -22.17 -3.13
C GLU A 47 3.90 -21.61 -1.77
N ALA A 48 5.17 -21.19 -1.70
CA ALA A 48 5.74 -20.62 -0.49
C ALA A 48 5.15 -19.24 -0.17
N ASP A 49 4.89 -18.41 -1.19
CA ASP A 49 4.26 -17.10 -1.02
C ASP A 49 2.80 -17.22 -0.59
N GLU A 50 2.06 -18.17 -1.19
CA GLU A 50 0.69 -18.50 -0.77
C GLU A 50 0.66 -19.00 0.68
N ALA A 51 1.53 -19.96 1.03
CA ALA A 51 1.63 -20.46 2.39
C ALA A 51 2.01 -19.37 3.40
N GLN A 52 2.92 -18.46 3.03
CA GLN A 52 3.31 -17.34 3.88
C GLN A 52 2.16 -16.33 4.07
N LEU A 53 1.35 -16.10 3.03
CA LEU A 53 0.15 -15.27 3.12
C LEU A 53 -0.89 -15.88 4.07
N ASP A 54 -1.15 -17.19 3.96
CA ASP A 54 -2.05 -17.90 4.86
C ASP A 54 -1.61 -17.77 6.32
N GLY A 55 -0.33 -18.01 6.60
CA GLY A 55 0.23 -17.84 7.94
C GLY A 55 0.14 -16.40 8.45
N LYS A 56 0.34 -15.41 7.58
CA LYS A 56 0.19 -13.99 7.93
C LYS A 56 -1.25 -13.67 8.33
N ASN A 57 -2.24 -14.16 7.58
CA ASN A 57 -3.65 -13.96 7.90
C ASN A 57 -4.00 -14.59 9.25
N LEU A 58 -3.56 -15.83 9.50
CA LEU A 58 -3.76 -16.50 10.79
C LEU A 58 -3.19 -15.69 11.98
N VAL A 59 -1.97 -15.16 11.82
CA VAL A 59 -1.33 -14.33 12.86
C VAL A 59 -2.06 -13.00 13.02
N ASN A 60 -2.58 -12.41 11.94
CA ASN A 60 -3.38 -11.19 12.01
C ASN A 60 -4.67 -11.41 12.82
N ASP A 61 -5.41 -12.50 12.55
CA ASP A 61 -6.64 -12.82 13.31
C ASP A 61 -6.36 -12.98 14.82
N ALA A 62 -5.24 -13.61 15.16
CA ALA A 62 -4.77 -13.72 16.54
C ALA A 62 -4.41 -12.34 17.12
N ALA A 63 -3.73 -11.49 16.36
CA ALA A 63 -3.38 -10.13 16.77
C ALA A 63 -4.61 -9.25 16.99
N GLU A 64 -5.64 -9.37 16.14
CA GLU A 64 -6.92 -8.68 16.32
C GLU A 64 -7.60 -9.08 17.63
N SER A 65 -7.62 -10.38 17.94
CA SER A 65 -8.13 -10.88 19.21
C SER A 65 -7.38 -10.29 20.41
N GLN A 66 -6.05 -10.16 20.31
CA GLN A 66 -5.22 -9.53 21.35
C GLN A 66 -5.50 -8.03 21.50
N ILE A 67 -5.71 -7.30 20.40
CA ILE A 67 -6.07 -5.87 20.43
C ILE A 67 -7.41 -5.70 21.16
N ILE A 68 -8.42 -6.51 20.82
CA ILE A 68 -9.73 -6.48 21.48
C ILE A 68 -9.60 -6.78 22.98
N GLN A 69 -8.79 -7.78 23.35
CA GLN A 69 -8.53 -8.11 24.74
C GLN A 69 -7.86 -6.94 25.49
N ALA A 70 -6.86 -6.30 24.89
CA ALA A 70 -6.19 -5.14 25.46
C ALA A 70 -7.16 -3.96 25.69
N ILE A 71 -8.08 -3.73 24.76
CA ILE A 71 -9.16 -2.74 24.92
C ILE A 71 -10.04 -3.09 26.12
N LYS A 72 -10.48 -4.35 26.24
CA LYS A 72 -11.27 -4.83 27.40
C LYS A 72 -10.53 -4.65 28.73
N GLN A 73 -9.20 -4.72 28.72
CA GLN A 73 -8.34 -4.47 29.89
C GLN A 73 -8.04 -2.98 30.13
N GLY A 74 -8.65 -2.07 29.37
CA GLY A 74 -8.48 -0.62 29.54
C GLY A 74 -7.17 -0.05 28.98
N LYS A 75 -6.48 -0.78 28.08
CA LYS A 75 -5.26 -0.26 27.43
C LYS A 75 -5.63 0.79 26.39
N LEU A 76 -5.52 2.07 26.76
CA LEU A 76 -5.90 3.20 25.92
C LEU A 76 -5.20 3.21 24.55
N ASN A 77 -3.91 2.84 24.48
CA ASN A 77 -3.17 2.80 23.22
C ASN A 77 -3.79 1.83 22.20
N ALA A 78 -4.32 0.69 22.66
CA ALA A 78 -5.01 -0.26 21.79
C ALA A 78 -6.36 0.29 21.30
N ALA A 79 -7.09 1.01 22.16
CA ALA A 79 -8.33 1.68 21.78
C ALA A 79 -8.09 2.81 20.76
N ILE A 80 -7.07 3.64 20.98
CA ILE A 80 -6.65 4.68 20.02
C ILE A 80 -6.28 4.04 18.68
N PHE A 81 -5.44 2.99 18.70
CA PHE A 81 -5.05 2.27 17.49
C PHE A 81 -6.28 1.74 16.74
N TRP A 82 -7.21 1.09 17.44
CA TRP A 82 -8.42 0.55 16.84
C TRP A 82 -9.29 1.63 16.20
N LEU A 83 -9.58 2.71 16.93
CA LEU A 83 -10.41 3.81 16.43
C LEU A 83 -9.80 4.50 15.21
N LYS A 84 -8.49 4.78 15.23
CA LYS A 84 -7.78 5.40 14.10
C LYS A 84 -7.89 4.62 12.79
N ASN A 85 -8.03 3.31 12.85
CA ASN A 85 -8.08 2.44 11.68
C ASN A 85 -9.51 2.01 11.29
N ASN A 86 -10.47 2.04 12.22
CA ASN A 86 -11.83 1.53 11.99
C ASN A 86 -12.90 2.63 11.98
N LYS A 87 -12.56 3.88 12.31
CA LYS A 87 -13.49 5.02 12.29
C LYS A 87 -12.91 6.20 11.54
N ASP A 88 -13.64 6.69 10.55
CA ASP A 88 -13.20 7.77 9.66
C ASP A 88 -12.96 9.08 10.42
N GLU A 89 -13.75 9.34 11.47
CA GLU A 89 -13.63 10.52 12.33
C GLU A 89 -12.29 10.58 13.09
N TYR A 90 -11.64 9.42 13.26
CA TYR A 90 -10.38 9.28 13.99
C TYR A 90 -9.18 9.03 13.07
N ARG A 91 -9.38 8.91 11.75
CA ARG A 91 -8.27 8.79 10.81
C ARG A 91 -7.42 10.07 10.85
N ASN A 92 -6.12 9.90 10.66
CA ASN A 92 -5.22 11.06 10.53
C ASN A 92 -5.63 11.84 9.27
N ARG A 93 -5.98 13.12 9.42
CA ARG A 93 -6.17 14.04 8.30
C ARG A 93 -4.90 14.86 8.12
N LEU A 94 -4.37 14.86 6.91
CA LEU A 94 -3.30 15.77 6.53
C LEU A 94 -3.97 17.11 6.19
N GLU A 95 -3.76 18.14 7.01
CA GLU A 95 -4.14 19.50 6.62
C GLU A 95 -3.02 20.09 5.76
N LEU A 96 -3.33 20.33 4.49
CA LEU A 96 -2.45 21.02 3.56
C LEU A 96 -2.76 22.52 3.65
N SER A 97 -1.97 23.25 4.44
CA SER A 97 -1.99 24.72 4.42
C SER A 97 -0.95 25.21 3.41
N GLY A 98 -1.39 25.57 2.22
CA GLY A 98 -0.56 26.17 1.18
C GLY A 98 -1.41 27.02 0.24
N THR A 99 -0.86 28.14 -0.23
CA THR A 99 -1.44 28.87 -1.34
C THR A 99 -1.15 28.06 -2.60
N VAL A 100 -2.18 27.47 -3.21
CA VAL A 100 -2.03 26.89 -4.54
C VAL A 100 -1.88 28.06 -5.49
N ASP A 101 -0.65 28.36 -5.91
CA ASP A 101 -0.40 29.36 -6.95
C ASP A 101 -0.84 28.75 -8.29
N LEU A 102 -2.12 28.92 -8.62
CA LEU A 102 -2.72 28.47 -9.89
C LEU A 102 -2.33 29.38 -11.06
N ARG A 103 -1.29 30.21 -10.91
CA ARG A 103 -0.77 31.04 -12.00
C ARG A 103 0.10 30.19 -12.92
N GLU A 104 -0.55 29.29 -13.65
CA GLU A 104 0.02 28.77 -14.88
C GLU A 104 -0.15 29.85 -15.94
N GLU A 105 0.96 30.42 -16.41
CA GLU A 105 0.95 31.28 -17.59
C GLU A 105 0.43 30.44 -18.77
N LEU A 106 -0.60 30.94 -19.46
CA LEU A 106 -1.16 30.24 -20.62
C LEU A 106 -0.05 29.95 -21.64
N THR A 107 -0.01 28.71 -22.13
CA THR A 107 0.89 28.36 -23.22
C THR A 107 0.51 29.12 -24.49
N PRO A 108 1.46 29.36 -25.41
CA PRO A 108 1.17 30.04 -26.68
C PRO A 108 0.01 29.41 -27.46
N GLU A 109 -0.11 28.09 -27.41
CA GLU A 109 -1.18 27.33 -28.07
C GLU A 109 -2.55 27.59 -27.44
N GLU A 110 -2.62 27.65 -26.10
CA GLU A 110 -3.85 27.97 -25.37
C GLU A 110 -4.29 29.42 -25.59
N VAL A 111 -3.33 30.34 -25.69
CA VAL A 111 -3.62 31.74 -26.02
C VAL A 111 -4.27 31.82 -27.41
N GLU A 112 -3.73 31.12 -28.41
CA GLU A 112 -4.28 31.12 -29.77
C GLU A 112 -5.66 30.45 -29.84
N LEU A 113 -5.87 29.36 -29.10
CA LEU A 113 -7.20 28.75 -28.98
C LEU A 113 -8.22 29.71 -28.35
N LEU A 114 -7.81 30.46 -27.32
CA LEU A 114 -8.64 31.46 -26.67
C LEU A 114 -8.95 32.64 -27.61
N ARG A 115 -7.98 33.06 -28.44
CA ARG A 115 -8.20 34.11 -29.47
C ARG A 115 -9.30 33.70 -30.44
N GLU A 116 -9.23 32.48 -30.93
CA GLU A 116 -10.18 31.99 -31.91
C GLU A 116 -11.58 31.82 -31.30
N ALA A 117 -11.67 31.28 -30.08
CA ALA A 117 -12.93 31.17 -29.35
C ALA A 117 -13.60 32.55 -29.12
N LEU A 118 -12.83 33.56 -28.72
CA LEU A 118 -13.32 34.92 -28.51
C LEU A 118 -13.76 35.59 -29.82
N ARG A 119 -13.02 35.35 -30.92
CA ARG A 119 -13.39 35.82 -32.25
C ARG A 119 -14.74 35.22 -32.70
N LEU A 120 -14.93 33.92 -32.52
CA LEU A 120 -16.17 33.22 -32.86
C LEU A 120 -17.36 33.70 -32.02
N ALA A 121 -17.12 34.07 -30.77
CA ALA A 121 -18.11 34.66 -29.87
C ALA A 121 -18.38 36.16 -30.14
N GLY A 122 -17.70 36.77 -31.12
CA GLY A 122 -17.91 38.16 -31.54
C GLY A 122 -17.16 39.22 -30.73
N PHE A 123 -16.18 38.82 -29.91
CA PHE A 123 -15.33 39.75 -29.17
C PHE A 123 -14.10 40.18 -30.00
N PRO A 124 -13.63 41.44 -29.86
CA PRO A 124 -12.46 41.93 -30.59
C PRO A 124 -11.16 41.31 -30.05
N ALA A 125 -10.20 41.06 -30.94
CA ALA A 125 -8.99 40.27 -30.63
C ALA A 125 -8.08 40.86 -29.53
N ASN A 126 -8.24 42.15 -29.20
CA ASN A 126 -7.48 42.85 -28.16
C ASN A 126 -7.99 42.61 -26.73
N TYR A 127 -9.12 41.90 -26.55
CA TYR A 127 -9.73 41.65 -25.23
C TYR A 127 -8.84 40.80 -24.31
N ILE A 128 -8.00 39.93 -24.89
CA ILE A 128 -7.12 39.04 -24.14
C ILE A 128 -6.05 39.83 -23.36
N ASN A 129 -5.52 40.90 -23.96
CA ASN A 129 -4.53 41.75 -23.30
C ASN A 129 -5.13 42.51 -22.10
N LEU A 130 -6.45 42.72 -22.08
CA LEU A 130 -7.16 43.35 -20.95
C LEU A 130 -7.42 42.37 -19.79
N MET A 131 -7.52 41.07 -20.08
CA MET A 131 -7.87 40.01 -19.10
C MET A 131 -6.63 39.42 -18.40
N ILE A 132 -5.43 39.61 -18.96
CA ILE A 132 -4.16 39.08 -18.42
C ILE A 132 -3.48 40.04 -17.42
N GLN A 133 -3.90 41.32 -17.32
CA GLN A 133 -3.29 42.33 -16.44
C GLN A 133 -3.95 42.50 -15.04
N LYS A 134 -4.51 41.45 -14.42
CA LYS A 134 -4.96 41.52 -13.02
C LYS A 134 -4.41 40.39 -12.15
#